data_AF-A0A485L602-F1
#
_entry.id   AF-A0A485L602-F1
#
_cell.length_a   1.000
_cell.length_b   1.000
_cell.length_c   1.000
_cell.angle_alpha   90.00
_cell.angle_beta   90.00
_cell.angle_gamma   90.00
#
_symmetry.space_group_name_H-M   'P 1'
#
loop_
_entity.id
_entity.type
_entity.pdbx_description
1 polymer ?
#
loop_
_entity_poly.entity_id
_entity_poly.type
_entity_poly.pdbx_seq_one_letter_code
_entity_poly.pdbx_strand_id
1 'polypeptide(L)'
;MIGLSLVALTYVAVARGRVEVLNLFELNRVGAIVWVGRPLLLARALTALSLLSTSTLQLVVQSSGLASFSVPTNAWYKTVLAANEVTWLAAVVNDVALVFTQEYSYYFITPNSVLVWLITAATSFAAPVDHDLRLAKSCVFGQVDFDVVCASATLTIGYLPRLALLCGIVVGCTVVSYMTTRLLLRRRTVTASTHSVLLYAGAKYLFATAKWVNHDDGVYYIDRMSASLNGLLTLRVGHTMYAFDIKLWRVFHVEVDDADDWAFPLFE
;
A
#
# COMPACT_ATOMS: atom_id res chain seq x y z
N MET A 1 -5.26 -2.75 -8.68
CA MET A 1 -5.55 -1.31 -8.59
C MET A 1 -6.31 -0.78 -9.80
N ILE A 2 -5.84 -0.97 -11.04
CA ILE A 2 -6.53 -0.48 -12.25
C ILE A 2 -8.02 -0.87 -12.29
N GLY A 3 -8.36 -2.14 -12.04
CA GLY A 3 -9.76 -2.59 -12.00
C GLY A 3 -10.62 -1.85 -10.98
N LEU A 4 -10.11 -1.64 -9.76
CA LEU A 4 -10.80 -0.87 -8.72
C LEU A 4 -10.97 0.60 -9.13
N SER A 5 -9.94 1.21 -9.74
CA SER A 5 -10.02 2.58 -10.24
C SER A 5 -11.08 2.72 -11.33
N LEU A 6 -11.19 1.75 -12.24
CA LEU A 6 -12.24 1.74 -13.26
C LEU A 6 -13.63 1.65 -12.64
N VAL A 7 -13.83 0.75 -11.68
CA VAL A 7 -15.11 0.63 -10.95
C VAL A 7 -15.45 1.94 -10.23
N ALA A 8 -14.50 2.53 -9.50
CA ALA A 8 -14.69 3.81 -8.83
C ALA A 8 -15.11 4.92 -9.82
N LEU A 9 -14.42 5.03 -10.95
CA LEU A 9 -14.74 6.01 -12.00
C LEU A 9 -16.12 5.76 -12.64
N THR A 10 -16.50 4.50 -12.85
CA THR A 10 -17.86 4.18 -13.33
C THR A 10 -18.91 4.62 -12.33
N TYR A 11 -18.68 4.44 -11.02
CA TYR A 11 -19.60 4.94 -10.00
C TYR A 11 -19.65 6.46 -9.94
N VAL A 12 -18.53 7.16 -10.14
CA VAL A 12 -18.54 8.64 -10.28
C VAL A 12 -19.43 9.08 -11.44
N ALA A 13 -19.32 8.42 -12.60
CA ALA A 13 -20.13 8.73 -13.76
C ALA A 13 -21.62 8.41 -13.54
N VAL A 14 -21.93 7.25 -12.97
CA VAL A 14 -23.32 6.81 -12.68
C VAL A 14 -23.98 7.74 -11.66
N ALA A 15 -23.26 8.12 -10.59
CA ALA A 15 -23.76 9.07 -9.60
C ALA A 15 -23.72 10.55 -10.05
N ARG A 16 -23.39 10.81 -11.33
CA ARG A 16 -23.34 12.16 -11.93
C ARG A 16 -22.48 13.15 -11.12
N GLY A 17 -21.38 12.66 -10.55
CA GLY A 17 -20.47 13.46 -9.71
C GLY A 17 -20.94 13.73 -8.29
N ARG A 18 -22.08 13.17 -7.84
CA ARG A 18 -22.52 13.21 -6.43
C ARG A 18 -21.74 12.20 -5.59
N VAL A 19 -20.44 12.43 -5.45
CA VAL A 19 -19.50 11.54 -4.72
C VAL A 19 -18.51 12.38 -3.91
N GLU A 20 -17.99 11.82 -2.82
CA GLU A 20 -16.92 12.45 -2.06
C GLU A 20 -15.58 12.19 -2.74
N VAL A 21 -15.17 13.08 -3.64
CA VAL A 21 -13.95 12.91 -4.45
C VAL A 21 -12.70 12.79 -3.57
N LEU A 22 -12.69 13.37 -2.37
CA LEU A 22 -11.56 13.24 -1.44
C LEU A 22 -11.29 11.77 -1.06
N ASN A 23 -12.32 10.94 -0.95
CA ASN A 23 -12.17 9.52 -0.62
C ASN A 23 -11.50 8.74 -1.77
N LEU A 24 -11.52 9.26 -3.00
CA LEU A 24 -10.80 8.64 -4.13
C LEU A 24 -9.28 8.64 -3.93
N PHE A 25 -8.73 9.61 -3.21
CA PHE A 25 -7.29 9.63 -2.89
C PHE A 25 -6.90 8.50 -1.92
N GLU A 26 -7.87 7.95 -1.19
CA GLU A 26 -7.68 6.81 -0.30
C GLU A 26 -7.79 5.45 -1.02
N LEU A 27 -7.87 5.44 -2.36
CA LEU A 27 -7.89 4.21 -3.15
C LEU A 27 -6.67 3.31 -2.89
N ASN A 28 -5.47 3.90 -2.75
CA ASN A 28 -4.27 3.14 -2.42
C ASN A 28 -4.22 2.72 -0.95
N ARG A 29 -4.91 3.39 -0.03
CA ARG A 29 -4.79 3.11 1.41
C ARG A 29 -5.89 2.19 1.90
N VAL A 30 -7.14 2.51 1.56
CA VAL A 30 -8.32 1.72 1.91
C VAL A 30 -8.57 0.68 0.82
N GLY A 31 -8.73 1.11 -0.43
CA GLY A 31 -9.09 0.21 -1.54
C GLY A 31 -8.11 -0.94 -1.74
N ALA A 32 -6.81 -0.66 -1.74
CA ALA A 32 -5.80 -1.69 -1.90
C ALA A 32 -5.85 -2.73 -0.78
N ILE A 33 -6.01 -2.31 0.48
CA ILE A 33 -6.04 -3.24 1.62
C ILE A 33 -7.28 -4.12 1.57
N VAL A 34 -8.42 -3.56 1.21
CA VAL A 34 -9.68 -4.29 1.12
C VAL A 34 -9.68 -5.31 -0.02
N TRP A 35 -9.19 -4.92 -1.19
CA TRP A 35 -9.31 -5.72 -2.42
C TRP A 35 -8.13 -6.64 -2.68
N VAL A 36 -6.93 -6.25 -2.25
CA VAL A 36 -5.70 -7.04 -2.45
C VAL A 36 -5.33 -7.78 -1.16
N GLY A 37 -5.60 -7.19 0.00
CA GLY A 37 -5.28 -7.79 1.30
C GLY A 37 -3.88 -7.45 1.81
N ARG A 38 -3.76 -7.38 3.14
CA ARG A 38 -2.51 -7.06 3.85
C ARG A 38 -1.31 -7.96 3.46
N PRO A 39 -1.45 -9.30 3.34
CA PRO A 39 -0.31 -10.18 3.03
C PRO A 39 0.30 -9.93 1.65
N LEU A 40 -0.53 -9.71 0.63
CA LEU A 40 -0.06 -9.45 -0.73
C LEU A 40 0.59 -8.07 -0.84
N LEU A 41 0.06 -7.05 -0.14
CA LEU A 41 0.71 -5.74 -0.05
C LEU A 41 2.05 -5.81 0.69
N LEU A 42 2.15 -6.62 1.74
CA LEU A 42 3.42 -6.89 2.43
C LEU A 42 4.42 -7.54 1.48
N ALA A 43 4.01 -8.56 0.72
CA ALA A 43 4.87 -9.22 -0.26
C ALA A 43 5.39 -8.22 -1.30
N ARG A 44 4.53 -7.35 -1.84
CA ARG A 44 4.96 -6.27 -2.74
C ARG A 44 6.02 -5.36 -2.11
N ALA A 45 5.76 -4.88 -0.90
CA ALA A 45 6.70 -4.02 -0.19
C ALA A 45 8.05 -4.73 0.05
N LEU A 46 8.03 -6.01 0.44
CA LEU A 46 9.24 -6.81 0.65
C LEU A 46 10.04 -7.00 -0.63
N THR A 47 9.39 -7.20 -1.78
CA THR A 47 10.11 -7.26 -3.07
C THR A 47 10.78 -5.93 -3.39
N ALA A 48 10.11 -4.81 -3.15
CA ALA A 48 10.68 -3.48 -3.37
C ALA A 48 11.85 -3.18 -2.42
N LEU A 49 11.72 -3.53 -1.14
CA LEU A 49 12.79 -3.43 -0.15
C LEU A 49 14.00 -4.28 -0.54
N SER A 50 13.75 -5.50 -1.02
CA SER A 50 14.79 -6.41 -1.49
C SER A 50 15.50 -5.81 -2.71
N LEU A 51 14.76 -5.27 -3.67
CA LEU A 51 15.32 -4.59 -4.85
C LEU A 51 16.15 -3.35 -4.47
N LEU A 52 15.66 -2.52 -3.54
CA LEU A 52 16.41 -1.34 -3.06
C LEU A 52 17.59 -1.69 -2.15
N SER A 53 17.67 -2.92 -1.66
CA SER A 53 18.76 -3.43 -0.81
C SER A 53 19.73 -4.34 -1.57
N THR A 54 19.56 -4.48 -2.88
CA THR A 54 20.35 -5.38 -3.73
C THR A 54 20.92 -4.60 -4.92
N SER A 55 22.19 -4.84 -5.24
CA SER A 55 22.81 -4.29 -6.46
C SER A 55 22.35 -5.04 -7.71
N THR A 56 22.22 -4.38 -8.86
CA THR A 56 21.95 -5.05 -10.13
C THR A 56 23.24 -5.48 -10.81
N LEU A 57 23.33 -6.76 -11.21
CA LEU A 57 24.45 -7.30 -11.97
C LEU A 57 23.92 -8.08 -13.17
N GLN A 58 24.53 -7.88 -14.32
CA GLN A 58 24.23 -8.61 -15.55
C GLN A 58 25.43 -9.45 -15.96
N LEU A 59 25.21 -10.74 -16.22
CA LEU A 59 26.22 -11.60 -16.82
C LEU A 59 26.19 -11.40 -18.34
N VAL A 60 27.25 -10.83 -18.89
CA VAL A 60 27.41 -10.58 -20.32
C VAL A 60 28.40 -11.59 -20.87
N VAL A 61 27.99 -12.34 -21.89
CA VAL A 61 28.88 -13.24 -22.64
C VAL A 61 29.35 -12.48 -23.87
N GLN A 62 30.66 -12.26 -23.95
CA GLN A 62 31.28 -11.61 -25.10
C GLN A 62 31.32 -12.59 -26.29
N SER A 63 31.45 -12.05 -27.50
CA SER A 63 31.57 -12.86 -28.73
C SER A 63 32.78 -13.79 -28.73
N SER A 64 33.78 -13.52 -27.88
CA SER A 64 34.94 -14.37 -27.62
C SER A 64 34.65 -15.59 -26.74
N GLY A 65 33.42 -15.77 -26.24
CA GLY A 65 33.03 -16.85 -25.33
C GLY A 65 33.36 -16.58 -23.84
N LEU A 66 33.95 -15.42 -23.53
CA LEU A 66 34.24 -15.01 -22.15
C LEU A 66 33.00 -14.40 -21.49
N ALA A 67 32.63 -14.89 -20.31
CA ALA A 67 31.56 -14.31 -19.50
C ALA A 67 32.13 -13.31 -18.47
N SER A 68 31.53 -12.12 -18.39
CA SER A 68 31.90 -11.09 -17.41
C SER A 68 30.66 -10.47 -16.77
N PHE A 69 30.80 -9.98 -15.54
CA PHE A 69 29.75 -9.21 -14.89
C PHE A 69 29.85 -7.74 -15.29
N SER A 70 28.72 -7.16 -15.69
CA SER A 70 28.56 -5.74 -15.95
C SER A 70 27.55 -5.14 -14.97
N VAL A 71 27.86 -3.94 -14.48
CA VAL A 71 26.98 -3.16 -13.60
C VAL A 71 26.17 -2.21 -14.48
N PRO A 72 24.88 -2.49 -14.73
CA PRO A 72 24.06 -1.57 -15.51
C PRO A 72 23.76 -0.30 -14.70
N THR A 73 23.73 0.85 -15.38
CA THR A 73 23.20 2.08 -14.80
C THR A 73 21.69 1.97 -14.62
N ASN A 74 21.23 1.92 -13.38
CA ASN A 74 19.80 1.90 -13.10
C ASN A 74 19.19 3.26 -13.38
N ALA A 75 18.18 3.30 -14.24
CA ALA A 75 17.45 4.53 -14.52
C ALA A 75 16.77 5.06 -13.25
N TRP A 76 16.85 6.37 -13.04
CA TRP A 76 16.38 7.05 -11.82
C TRP A 76 14.92 6.74 -11.48
N TYR A 77 14.05 6.59 -12.49
CA TYR A 77 12.62 6.33 -12.29
C TYR A 77 12.36 4.95 -11.68
N LYS A 78 13.25 3.96 -11.87
CA LYS A 78 13.11 2.63 -11.25
C LYS A 78 13.28 2.73 -9.74
N THR A 79 14.23 3.55 -9.28
CA THR A 79 14.46 3.80 -7.86
C THR A 79 13.26 4.52 -7.23
N VAL A 80 12.72 5.53 -7.91
CA VAL A 80 11.53 6.27 -7.44
C VAL A 80 10.28 5.38 -7.38
N LEU A 81 10.10 4.53 -8.39
CA LEU A 81 8.99 3.57 -8.45
C LEU A 81 9.13 2.51 -7.35
N ALA A 82 10.33 1.94 -7.15
CA ALA A 82 10.59 1.00 -6.07
C ALA A 82 10.38 1.64 -4.70
N ALA A 83 10.79 2.90 -4.51
CA ALA A 83 10.52 3.64 -3.27
C ALA A 83 9.01 3.86 -3.04
N ASN A 84 8.22 4.05 -4.10
CA ASN A 84 6.76 4.12 -3.99
C ASN A 84 6.19 2.77 -3.52
N GLU A 85 6.66 1.65 -4.08
CA GLU A 85 6.25 0.31 -3.65
C GLU A 85 6.63 0.01 -2.18
N VAL A 86 7.66 0.64 -1.61
CA VAL A 86 7.94 0.53 -0.16
C VAL A 86 6.81 1.15 0.69
N THR A 87 6.06 2.12 0.18
CA THR A 87 4.95 2.75 0.94
C THR A 87 3.79 1.79 1.22
N TRP A 88 3.75 0.62 0.56
CA TRP A 88 2.85 -0.47 0.92
C TRP A 88 3.14 -1.03 2.31
N LEU A 89 4.40 -1.08 2.73
CA LEU A 89 4.75 -1.46 4.10
C LEU A 89 4.17 -0.43 5.09
N ALA A 90 4.31 0.86 4.78
CA ALA A 90 3.69 1.92 5.59
C ALA A 90 2.17 1.78 5.64
N ALA A 91 1.52 1.38 4.53
CA ALA A 91 0.08 1.12 4.51
C ALA A 91 -0.30 0.02 5.50
N VAL A 92 0.40 -1.13 5.43
CA VAL A 92 0.16 -2.28 6.32
C VAL A 92 0.43 -1.93 7.78
N VAL A 93 1.52 -1.21 8.07
CA VAL A 93 1.87 -0.79 9.44
C VAL A 93 0.80 0.16 9.99
N ASN A 94 0.41 1.19 9.25
CA ASN A 94 -0.64 2.12 9.66
C ASN A 94 -1.97 1.40 9.91
N ASP A 95 -2.31 0.46 9.04
CA ASP A 95 -3.56 -0.28 9.09
C ASP A 95 -3.65 -1.33 10.22
N VAL A 96 -2.51 -1.86 10.69
CA VAL A 96 -2.42 -2.59 11.96
C VAL A 96 -2.49 -1.62 13.14
N ALA A 97 -1.83 -0.47 13.02
CA ALA A 97 -1.79 0.54 14.07
C ALA A 97 -3.13 1.27 14.28
N LEU A 98 -4.09 1.16 13.35
CA LEU A 98 -5.42 1.77 13.45
C LEU A 98 -6.14 1.47 14.78
N VAL A 99 -5.90 0.30 15.37
CA VAL A 99 -6.44 -0.08 16.70
C VAL A 99 -6.01 0.92 17.78
N PHE A 100 -4.82 1.50 17.66
CA PHE A 100 -4.25 2.46 18.60
C PHE A 100 -4.39 3.90 18.13
N THR A 101 -4.28 4.15 16.83
CA THR A 101 -4.23 5.51 16.27
C THR A 101 -5.61 6.10 15.98
N GLN A 102 -6.60 5.24 15.69
CA GLN A 102 -8.02 5.58 15.55
C GLN A 102 -8.24 6.88 14.75
N GLU A 103 -8.91 7.88 15.31
CA GLU A 103 -9.31 9.11 14.63
C GLU A 103 -8.12 10.02 14.27
N TYR A 104 -6.97 9.86 14.94
CA TYR A 104 -5.76 10.61 14.57
C TYR A 104 -5.23 10.22 13.19
N SER A 105 -5.53 8.99 12.75
CA SER A 105 -5.09 8.38 11.49
C SER A 105 -5.40 9.23 10.27
N TYR A 106 -6.59 9.86 10.26
CA TYR A 106 -7.03 10.79 9.21
C TYR A 106 -5.99 11.89 8.91
N TYR A 107 -5.35 12.43 9.96
CA TYR A 107 -4.48 13.58 9.83
C TYR A 107 -3.06 13.23 9.41
N PHE A 108 -2.57 12.03 9.72
CA PHE A 108 -1.15 11.69 9.55
C PHE A 108 -0.85 10.64 8.50
N ILE A 109 -1.79 9.76 8.12
CA ILE A 109 -1.48 8.63 7.22
C ILE A 109 -1.01 9.11 5.84
N THR A 110 -1.73 10.05 5.24
CA THR A 110 -1.39 10.60 3.92
C THR A 110 -0.05 11.34 3.91
N PRO A 111 0.23 12.29 4.83
CA PRO A 111 1.55 12.92 4.89
C PRO A 111 2.66 11.94 5.29
N ASN A 112 2.40 10.96 6.16
CA ASN A 112 3.37 9.90 6.51
C ASN A 112 3.77 9.09 5.26
N SER A 113 2.82 8.72 4.41
CA SER A 113 3.12 8.04 3.15
C SER A 113 4.06 8.85 2.25
N VAL A 114 3.78 10.15 2.09
CA VAL A 114 4.60 11.03 1.25
C VAL A 114 6.00 11.17 1.86
N LEU A 115 6.08 11.31 3.19
CA LEU A 115 7.33 11.39 3.92
C LEU A 115 8.18 10.11 3.76
N VAL A 116 7.58 8.94 3.97
CA VAL A 116 8.25 7.64 3.78
C VAL A 116 8.77 7.50 2.35
N TRP A 117 7.96 7.87 1.35
CA TRP A 117 8.36 7.81 -0.05
C TRP A 117 9.56 8.72 -0.34
N LEU A 118 9.50 9.98 0.08
CA LEU A 118 10.57 10.95 -0.14
C LEU A 118 11.87 10.54 0.56
N ILE A 119 11.80 10.12 1.83
CA ILE A 119 12.99 9.68 2.58
C ILE A 119 13.55 8.41 1.96
N THR A 120 12.73 7.42 1.63
CA THR A 120 13.19 6.17 1.00
C THR A 120 13.87 6.44 -0.34
N ALA A 121 13.29 7.31 -1.18
CA ALA A 121 13.88 7.71 -2.44
C ALA A 121 15.20 8.47 -2.23
N ALA A 122 15.22 9.46 -1.33
CA ALA A 122 16.40 10.26 -1.02
C ALA A 122 17.55 9.39 -0.46
N THR A 123 17.28 8.50 0.49
CA THR A 123 18.27 7.53 1.00
C THR A 123 18.79 6.64 -0.11
N SER A 124 17.91 6.22 -1.03
CA SER A 124 18.31 5.35 -2.14
C SER A 124 19.19 6.04 -3.18
N PHE A 125 19.03 7.35 -3.37
CA PHE A 125 19.90 8.16 -4.22
C PHE A 125 21.19 8.59 -3.55
N ALA A 126 21.14 8.97 -2.27
CA ALA A 126 22.30 9.46 -1.53
C ALA A 126 23.33 8.37 -1.24
N ALA A 127 22.86 7.14 -1.00
CA ALA A 127 23.70 5.98 -0.82
C ALA A 127 23.13 4.85 -1.69
N PRO A 128 23.62 4.61 -2.92
CA PRO A 128 23.24 3.42 -3.72
C PRO A 128 23.84 2.13 -3.14
N VAL A 129 23.34 0.95 -3.54
CA VAL A 129 23.91 -0.35 -3.13
C VAL A 129 25.02 -0.75 -4.09
N ASP A 130 26.21 -0.95 -3.56
CA ASP A 130 27.33 -1.54 -4.29
C ASP A 130 27.41 -3.06 -4.03
N HIS A 131 27.95 -3.78 -5.01
CA HIS A 131 28.20 -5.23 -4.94
C HIS A 131 29.57 -5.49 -4.31
N ASP A 132 29.69 -6.53 -3.49
CA ASP A 132 31.00 -7.00 -2.96
C ASP A 132 31.41 -8.27 -3.71
N LEU A 133 32.54 -8.21 -4.42
CA LEU A 133 33.14 -9.33 -5.13
C LEU A 133 34.46 -9.70 -4.46
N ARG A 134 34.52 -10.90 -3.88
CA ARG A 134 35.75 -11.45 -3.29
C ARG A 134 36.26 -12.59 -4.16
N LEU A 135 37.43 -12.40 -4.77
CA LEU A 135 38.11 -13.44 -5.53
C LEU A 135 38.92 -14.31 -4.59
N ALA A 136 38.57 -15.59 -4.51
CA ALA A 136 39.29 -16.59 -3.71
C ALA A 136 39.23 -17.91 -4.48
N LYS A 137 40.38 -18.33 -5.02
CA LYS A 137 40.49 -19.58 -5.78
C LYS A 137 40.91 -20.70 -4.85
N SER A 138 39.99 -21.61 -4.55
CA SER A 138 40.28 -22.88 -3.90
C SER A 138 39.76 -24.02 -4.78
N CYS A 139 40.67 -24.89 -5.21
CA CYS A 139 40.33 -26.09 -5.95
C CYS A 139 40.57 -27.30 -5.06
N VAL A 140 39.56 -28.13 -4.92
CA VAL A 140 39.64 -29.40 -4.18
C VAL A 140 39.34 -30.54 -5.13
N PHE A 141 40.11 -31.62 -5.02
CA PHE A 141 39.81 -32.86 -5.74
C PHE A 141 38.59 -33.50 -5.09
N GLY A 142 37.45 -33.50 -5.77
CA GLY A 142 36.22 -34.14 -5.29
C GLY A 142 36.36 -35.66 -5.32
N GLN A 143 36.98 -36.18 -6.38
CA GLN A 143 37.38 -37.57 -6.52
C GLN A 143 38.68 -37.60 -7.32
N VAL A 144 39.72 -38.24 -6.77
CA VAL A 144 41.03 -38.37 -7.43
C VAL A 144 40.82 -38.99 -8.82
N ASP A 145 41.36 -38.35 -9.86
CA ASP A 145 41.26 -38.68 -11.28
C ASP A 145 39.93 -38.44 -12.02
N PHE A 146 38.84 -38.01 -11.37
CA PHE A 146 37.54 -37.81 -12.04
C PHE A 146 36.98 -36.38 -11.99
N ASP A 147 37.20 -35.64 -10.91
CA ASP A 147 36.60 -34.30 -10.78
C ASP A 147 37.40 -33.35 -9.87
N VAL A 148 37.46 -32.07 -10.26
CA VAL A 148 38.06 -30.97 -9.50
C VAL A 148 37.01 -29.88 -9.35
N VAL A 149 36.60 -29.63 -8.10
CA VAL A 149 35.64 -28.56 -7.77
C VAL A 149 36.43 -27.33 -7.37
N CYS A 150 36.37 -26.28 -8.20
CA CYS A 150 37.00 -25.00 -7.92
C CYS A 150 35.97 -23.95 -7.49
N ALA A 151 36.06 -23.47 -6.26
CA ALA A 151 35.46 -22.21 -5.86
C ALA A 151 36.40 -21.07 -6.29
N SER A 152 35.92 -20.14 -7.11
CA SER A 152 36.78 -19.08 -7.68
C SER A 152 36.49 -17.68 -7.13
N ALA A 153 35.24 -17.40 -6.78
CA ALA A 153 34.83 -16.11 -6.23
C ALA A 153 33.54 -16.25 -5.41
N THR A 154 33.38 -15.38 -4.42
CA THR A 154 32.12 -15.17 -3.69
C THR A 154 31.57 -13.81 -4.10
N LEU A 155 30.33 -13.80 -4.60
CA LEU A 155 29.62 -12.60 -5.02
C LEU A 155 28.48 -12.32 -4.04
N THR A 156 28.51 -11.14 -3.42
CA THR A 156 27.51 -10.69 -2.46
C THR A 156 26.76 -9.49 -3.05
N ILE A 157 25.47 -9.70 -3.32
CA ILE A 157 24.62 -8.73 -4.04
C ILE A 157 23.69 -7.96 -3.09
N GLY A 158 23.28 -8.59 -1.98
CA GLY A 158 22.34 -8.03 -1.02
C GLY A 158 23.02 -7.45 0.21
N TYR A 159 22.44 -6.38 0.77
CA TYR A 159 22.95 -5.72 1.97
C TYR A 159 21.88 -5.62 3.07
N LEU A 160 21.95 -6.54 4.04
CA LEU A 160 20.98 -6.65 5.15
C LEU A 160 20.85 -5.39 6.02
N PRO A 161 21.93 -4.67 6.39
CA PRO A 161 21.81 -3.45 7.19
C PRO A 161 20.97 -2.37 6.51
N ARG A 162 21.02 -2.28 5.18
CA ARG A 162 20.18 -1.36 4.43
C ARG A 162 18.72 -1.77 4.41
N LEU A 163 18.44 -3.06 4.27
CA LEU A 163 17.06 -3.56 4.39
C LEU A 163 16.48 -3.18 5.76
N ALA A 164 17.25 -3.41 6.83
CA ALA A 164 16.85 -3.02 8.19
C ALA A 164 16.69 -1.50 8.34
N LEU A 165 17.57 -0.70 7.74
CA LEU A 165 17.45 0.76 7.71
C LEU A 165 16.16 1.22 7.02
N LEU A 166 15.84 0.68 5.85
CA LEU A 166 14.62 1.05 5.11
C LEU A 166 13.35 0.65 5.87
N CYS A 167 13.32 -0.53 6.49
CA CYS A 167 12.25 -0.94 7.40
C CYS A 167 12.14 0.02 8.61
N GLY A 168 13.29 0.39 9.19
CA GLY A 168 13.39 1.34 10.30
C GLY A 168 12.86 2.73 9.93
N ILE A 169 13.11 3.21 8.70
CA ILE A 169 12.56 4.47 8.18
C ILE A 169 11.04 4.40 8.14
N VAL A 170 10.46 3.32 7.61
CA VAL A 170 8.98 3.18 7.52
C VAL A 170 8.34 3.23 8.92
N VAL A 171 8.86 2.46 9.87
CA VAL A 171 8.35 2.41 11.24
C VAL A 171 8.60 3.74 11.95
N GLY A 172 9.81 4.30 11.83
CA GLY A 172 10.21 5.55 12.45
C GLY A 172 9.39 6.75 11.99
N CYS A 173 9.20 6.91 10.67
CA CYS A 173 8.33 7.95 10.12
C CYS A 173 6.90 7.81 10.64
N THR A 174 6.37 6.58 10.70
CA THR A 174 5.02 6.33 11.21
C THR A 174 4.87 6.76 12.68
N VAL A 175 5.84 6.38 13.53
CA VAL A 175 5.83 6.77 14.95
C VAL A 175 5.95 8.29 15.10
N VAL A 176 6.88 8.93 14.39
CA VAL A 176 7.08 10.39 14.46
C VAL A 176 5.84 11.14 13.98
N SER A 177 5.25 10.73 12.85
CA SER A 177 4.03 11.35 12.32
C SER A 177 2.85 11.19 13.28
N TYR A 178 2.65 10.00 13.85
CA TYR A 178 1.61 9.78 14.84
C TYR A 178 1.82 10.64 16.10
N MET A 179 3.03 10.63 16.68
CA MET A 179 3.33 11.41 17.88
C MET A 179 3.17 12.90 17.66
N THR A 180 3.64 13.40 16.52
CA THR A 180 3.48 14.82 16.14
C THR A 180 2.00 15.19 16.05
N THR A 181 1.20 14.41 15.33
CA THR A 181 -0.24 14.64 15.22
C THR A 181 -0.94 14.57 16.56
N ARG A 182 -0.60 13.59 17.41
CA ARG A 182 -1.16 13.45 18.76
C ARG A 182 -0.84 14.66 19.65
N LEU A 183 0.37 15.19 19.57
CA LEU A 183 0.78 16.37 20.34
C LEU A 183 0.08 17.64 19.83
N LEU A 184 0.00 17.83 18.51
CA LEU A 184 -0.65 19.00 17.90
C LEU A 184 -2.16 19.02 18.13
N LEU A 185 -2.80 17.85 18.09
CA LEU A 185 -4.25 17.71 18.25
C LEU A 185 -4.68 17.37 19.68
N ARG A 186 -3.76 17.36 20.66
CA ARG A 186 -4.05 17.03 22.06
C ARG A 186 -5.19 17.87 22.66
N ARG A 187 -5.35 19.10 22.18
CA ARG A 187 -6.36 20.05 22.66
C ARG A 187 -7.65 20.07 21.83
N ARG A 188 -7.69 19.35 20.70
CA ARG A 188 -8.86 19.31 19.83
C ARG A 188 -9.69 18.09 20.18
N THR A 189 -10.99 18.29 20.41
CA THR A 189 -11.94 17.18 20.49
C THR A 189 -11.99 16.51 19.13
N VAL A 190 -11.46 15.29 19.05
CA VAL A 190 -11.58 14.48 17.84
C VAL A 190 -12.95 13.81 17.88
N THR A 191 -13.79 14.09 16.89
CA THR A 191 -15.15 13.55 16.81
C THR A 191 -15.10 12.05 16.60
N ALA A 192 -15.85 11.31 17.42
CA ALA A 192 -15.98 9.86 17.29
C ALA A 192 -16.57 9.49 15.92
N SER A 193 -15.95 8.53 15.24
CA SER A 193 -16.42 8.05 13.96
C SER A 193 -17.59 7.08 14.12
N THR A 194 -18.57 7.16 13.22
CA THR A 194 -19.82 6.39 13.21
C THR A 194 -19.56 4.88 13.30
N HIS A 195 -20.43 4.17 14.02
CA HIS A 195 -20.37 2.71 14.12
C HIS A 195 -21.22 2.11 13.00
N SER A 196 -20.63 1.29 12.14
CA SER A 196 -21.39 0.42 11.21
C SER A 196 -20.59 -0.84 10.96
N VAL A 197 -21.23 -2.01 11.02
CA VAL A 197 -20.56 -3.31 10.85
C VAL A 197 -20.03 -3.51 9.42
N LEU A 198 -20.63 -2.83 8.44
CA LEU A 198 -20.24 -2.89 7.03
C LEU A 198 -19.02 -2.02 6.68
N LEU A 199 -18.57 -1.15 7.59
CA LEU A 199 -17.40 -0.29 7.37
C LEU A 199 -16.10 -1.00 7.74
N TYR A 200 -15.17 -1.02 6.80
CA TYR A 200 -13.78 -1.33 7.09
C TYR A 200 -13.18 -0.32 8.07
N ALA A 201 -12.33 -0.77 8.99
CA ALA A 201 -11.67 0.12 9.97
C ALA A 201 -10.92 1.29 9.30
N GLY A 202 -10.25 1.05 8.17
CA GLY A 202 -9.62 2.12 7.39
C GLY A 202 -10.64 3.10 6.78
N ALA A 203 -11.76 2.61 6.25
CA ALA A 203 -12.82 3.50 5.76
C ALA A 203 -13.41 4.35 6.89
N LYS A 204 -13.61 3.75 8.07
CA LYS A 204 -14.11 4.42 9.28
C LYS A 204 -13.26 5.63 9.68
N TYR A 205 -11.92 5.52 9.61
CA TYR A 205 -11.02 6.55 10.12
C TYR A 205 -10.38 7.43 9.03
N LEU A 206 -10.38 7.03 7.76
CA LEU A 206 -9.75 7.80 6.68
C LEU A 206 -10.76 8.51 5.77
N PHE A 207 -12.01 8.05 5.69
CA PHE A 207 -12.97 8.72 4.81
C PHE A 207 -13.48 10.03 5.40
N ALA A 208 -13.67 11.01 4.53
CA ALA A 208 -14.38 12.23 4.85
C ALA A 208 -15.89 11.91 4.95
N THR A 209 -16.41 11.86 6.18
CA THR A 209 -17.81 11.48 6.45
C THR A 209 -18.75 12.68 6.66
N ALA A 210 -18.19 13.87 6.87
CA ALA A 210 -18.89 15.03 7.45
C ALA A 210 -20.07 15.61 6.66
N LYS A 211 -20.28 15.21 5.39
CA LYS A 211 -21.39 15.71 4.54
C LYS A 211 -22.49 14.67 4.29
N TRP A 212 -22.32 13.43 4.74
CA TRP A 212 -23.12 12.28 4.31
C TRP A 212 -23.88 11.59 5.45
N VAL A 213 -23.87 12.21 6.63
CA VAL A 213 -24.72 11.83 7.77
C VAL A 213 -26.00 12.64 7.67
N ASN A 214 -27.13 12.00 7.33
CA ASN A 214 -28.44 12.65 7.47
C ASN A 214 -28.74 12.76 8.96
N HIS A 215 -28.81 13.99 9.47
CA HIS A 215 -29.05 14.28 10.88
C HIS A 215 -30.44 13.87 11.37
N ASP A 216 -31.40 13.67 10.46
CA ASP A 216 -32.80 13.43 10.79
C ASP A 216 -33.10 11.95 11.12
N ASP A 217 -32.43 10.99 10.47
CA ASP A 217 -32.68 9.54 10.65
C ASP A 217 -31.55 8.79 11.37
N GLY A 218 -30.41 9.44 11.60
CA GLY A 218 -29.23 8.82 12.22
C GLY A 218 -28.53 7.75 11.36
N VAL A 219 -29.01 7.47 10.15
CA VAL A 219 -28.43 6.50 9.22
C VAL A 219 -27.28 7.14 8.44
N TYR A 220 -26.12 6.46 8.44
CA TYR A 220 -24.95 6.90 7.69
C TYR A 220 -25.03 6.41 6.25
N TYR A 221 -25.04 7.32 5.29
CA TYR A 221 -25.02 6.98 3.87
C TYR A 221 -23.59 7.07 3.32
N ILE A 222 -23.20 6.08 2.53
CA ILE A 222 -21.94 6.08 1.80
C ILE A 222 -22.21 6.21 0.31
N ASP A 223 -21.50 7.13 -0.37
CA ASP A 223 -21.60 7.24 -1.81
C ASP A 223 -21.07 5.97 -2.48
N ARG A 224 -21.62 5.61 -3.65
CA ARG A 224 -21.31 4.33 -4.32
C ARG A 224 -19.82 4.17 -4.69
N MET A 225 -19.10 5.27 -4.92
CA MET A 225 -17.66 5.22 -5.19
C MET A 225 -16.89 4.89 -3.91
N SER A 226 -17.14 5.60 -2.81
CA SER A 226 -16.54 5.29 -1.50
C SER A 226 -16.93 3.89 -1.02
N ALA A 227 -18.15 3.43 -1.29
CA ALA A 227 -18.61 2.07 -1.01
C ALA A 227 -17.73 1.03 -1.71
N SER A 228 -17.41 1.25 -2.99
CA SER A 228 -16.52 0.36 -3.75
C SER A 228 -15.12 0.28 -3.16
N LEU A 229 -14.56 1.40 -2.68
CA LEU A 229 -13.27 1.43 -1.99
C LEU A 229 -13.34 0.70 -0.64
N ASN A 230 -14.46 0.82 0.07
CA ASN A 230 -14.73 0.07 1.29
C ASN A 230 -14.94 -1.43 1.03
N GLY A 231 -15.15 -1.87 -0.21
CA GLY A 231 -15.34 -3.28 -0.58
C GLY A 231 -16.80 -3.69 -0.83
N LEU A 232 -17.69 -2.72 -0.94
CA LEU A 232 -19.10 -2.92 -1.26
C LEU A 232 -19.34 -2.60 -2.74
N LEU A 233 -19.68 -3.60 -3.54
CA LEU A 233 -20.14 -3.39 -4.92
C LEU A 233 -21.66 -3.22 -4.92
N THR A 234 -22.12 -2.05 -5.35
CA THR A 234 -23.54 -1.70 -5.34
C THR A 234 -24.15 -1.81 -6.75
N LEU A 235 -25.27 -2.51 -6.85
CA LEU A 235 -26.08 -2.62 -8.06
C LEU A 235 -27.53 -2.30 -7.72
N ARG A 236 -28.13 -1.35 -8.44
CA ARG A 236 -29.55 -1.02 -8.29
C ARG A 236 -30.37 -1.75 -9.35
N VAL A 237 -31.44 -2.40 -8.93
CA VAL A 237 -32.44 -3.03 -9.79
C VAL A 237 -33.82 -2.61 -9.31
N GLY A 238 -34.48 -1.71 -10.06
CA GLY A 238 -35.76 -1.13 -9.62
C GLY A 238 -35.63 -0.32 -8.33
N HIS A 239 -36.45 -0.64 -7.34
CA HIS A 239 -36.46 -0.03 -6.00
C HIS A 239 -35.57 -0.76 -4.99
N THR A 240 -34.70 -1.67 -5.44
CA THR A 240 -33.81 -2.43 -4.55
C THR A 240 -32.36 -2.16 -4.90
N MET A 241 -31.55 -1.78 -3.91
CA MET A 241 -30.10 -1.71 -4.03
C MET A 241 -29.47 -2.95 -3.41
N TYR A 242 -28.77 -3.71 -4.23
CA TYR A 242 -27.96 -4.86 -3.83
C TYR A 242 -26.53 -4.40 -3.57
N ALA A 243 -25.96 -4.80 -2.44
CA ALA A 243 -24.57 -4.55 -2.08
C ALA A 243 -23.84 -5.88 -1.82
N PHE A 244 -22.88 -6.21 -2.67
CA PHE A 244 -21.99 -7.34 -2.45
C PHE A 244 -20.77 -6.90 -1.64
N ASP A 245 -20.59 -7.47 -0.46
CA ASP A 245 -19.42 -7.25 0.39
C ASP A 245 -18.34 -8.30 0.10
N ILE A 246 -17.23 -7.85 -0.46
CA ILE A 246 -16.09 -8.71 -0.79
C ILE A 246 -15.41 -9.32 0.45
N LYS A 247 -15.52 -8.67 1.62
CA LYS A 247 -14.90 -9.15 2.86
C LYS A 247 -15.68 -10.33 3.42
N LEU A 248 -17.01 -10.20 3.43
CA LEU A 248 -17.92 -11.21 3.98
C LEU A 248 -18.35 -12.25 2.94
N TRP A 249 -18.12 -12.00 1.66
CA TRP A 249 -18.66 -12.79 0.54
C TRP A 249 -20.18 -12.94 0.61
N ARG A 250 -20.87 -11.86 0.98
CA ARG A 250 -22.34 -11.81 1.16
C ARG A 250 -22.95 -10.68 0.34
N VAL A 251 -24.19 -10.91 -0.10
CA VAL A 251 -25.01 -9.87 -0.74
C VAL A 251 -26.07 -9.41 0.24
N PHE A 252 -26.14 -8.10 0.44
CA PHE A 252 -27.19 -7.42 1.19
C PHE A 252 -28.14 -6.74 0.20
N HIS A 253 -29.40 -6.57 0.57
CA HIS A 253 -30.38 -5.85 -0.23
C HIS A 253 -31.10 -4.85 0.65
N VAL A 254 -31.40 -3.68 0.09
CA VAL A 254 -32.12 -2.61 0.77
C VAL A 254 -33.12 -2.02 -0.21
N GLU A 255 -34.34 -1.75 0.25
CA GLU A 255 -35.32 -0.97 -0.51
C GLU A 255 -34.93 0.51 -0.45
N VAL A 256 -34.80 1.14 -1.61
CA VAL A 256 -34.34 2.52 -1.74
C VAL A 256 -35.33 3.30 -2.60
N ASP A 257 -35.76 4.46 -2.11
CA ASP A 257 -36.64 5.37 -2.83
C ASP A 257 -35.92 6.02 -4.02
N ASP A 258 -36.69 6.43 -5.03
CA ASP A 258 -36.14 6.96 -6.29
C ASP A 258 -35.26 8.21 -6.12
N ALA A 259 -35.41 8.94 -5.01
CA ALA A 259 -34.64 10.15 -4.71
C ALA A 259 -33.17 9.87 -4.33
N ASP A 260 -32.85 8.66 -3.85
CA ASP A 260 -31.56 8.31 -3.22
C ASP A 260 -30.67 7.39 -4.08
N ASP A 261 -30.76 7.51 -5.40
CA ASP A 261 -30.01 6.67 -6.36
C ASP A 261 -28.47 6.72 -6.21
N TRP A 262 -27.97 7.71 -5.50
CA TRP A 262 -26.55 8.05 -5.42
C TRP A 262 -25.85 7.44 -4.18
N ALA A 263 -26.59 6.94 -3.18
CA ALA A 263 -26.07 6.51 -1.89
C ALA A 263 -26.50 5.09 -1.50
N PHE A 264 -25.68 4.40 -0.71
CA PHE A 264 -26.07 3.16 -0.02
C PHE A 264 -26.17 3.41 1.48
N PRO A 265 -27.29 3.07 2.15
CA PRO A 265 -27.42 3.18 3.59
C PRO A 265 -26.56 2.13 4.30
N LEU A 266 -25.81 2.57 5.31
CA LEU A 266 -25.07 1.68 6.20
C LEU A 266 -25.84 1.55 7.52
N PHE A 267 -26.18 0.31 7.86
CA PHE A 267 -26.83 -0.02 9.12
C PHE A 267 -25.81 -0.26 10.23
N GLU A 268 -26.23 -0.03 11.47
CA GLU A 268 -25.51 -0.45 12.68
C GLU A 268 -25.51 -1.97 12.84
#